data_AF-A0A3N5Q967-F1
#
_entry.id   AF-A0A3N5Q967-F1
#
_cell.length_a   1.000
_cell.length_b   1.000
_cell.length_c   1.000
_cell.angle_alpha   90.00
_cell.angle_beta   90.00
_cell.angle_gamma   90.00
#
_symmetry.space_group_name_H-M   'P 1'
#
loop_
_entity.id
_entity.type
_entity.pdbx_description
1 polymer ?
#
loop_
_entity_poly.entity_id
_entity_poly.type
_entity_poly.pdbx_seq_one_letter_code
_entity_poly.pdbx_strand_id
1 'polypeptide(L)'
;MPMGFPVASFESAQRYRASAGDVFVASYPKCGTTWMQYIVYLLENGGRPLAPAQRLDDVFPHLEEVGDAAVRALPLPRLVKTHLPFSRTPWSAQAKYLYVARNPFDCAVSFYHHTRGFERHYDFAEGSWDTFFECFVRGEVDFGDYFDNLLSWWPQRSEPNVRFLTYERMLEAPAAAVQA
;
A
#
# COMPACT_ATOMS: atom_id res chain seq x y z
N MET A 1 -3.06 -14.34 3.09
CA MET A 1 -1.81 -13.97 2.38
C MET A 1 -2.17 -13.88 0.91
N PRO A 2 -1.76 -12.82 0.19
CA PRO A 2 -2.11 -12.66 -1.21
C PRO A 2 -1.62 -13.82 -2.07
N MET A 3 -2.39 -14.17 -3.10
CA MET A 3 -1.98 -15.18 -4.07
C MET A 3 -0.72 -14.73 -4.82
N GLY A 4 0.29 -15.60 -4.87
CA GLY A 4 1.56 -15.34 -5.58
C GLY A 4 2.69 -14.73 -4.74
N PHE A 5 2.45 -14.36 -3.48
CA PHE A 5 3.54 -13.87 -2.62
C PHE A 5 4.34 -15.05 -2.04
N PRO A 6 5.68 -15.02 -2.07
CA PRO A 6 6.49 -16.06 -1.45
C PRO A 6 6.25 -16.09 0.06
N VAL A 7 5.89 -17.26 0.60
CA VAL A 7 5.59 -17.44 2.05
C VAL A 7 6.75 -16.95 2.91
N ALA A 8 8.00 -17.31 2.54
CA ALA A 8 9.19 -16.89 3.28
C ALA A 8 9.37 -15.37 3.30
N SER A 9 9.08 -14.68 2.18
CA SER A 9 9.12 -13.22 2.12
C SER A 9 8.06 -12.60 3.01
N PHE A 10 6.83 -13.12 2.97
CA PHE A 10 5.73 -12.65 3.82
C PHE A 10 6.04 -12.81 5.32
N GLU A 11 6.55 -13.97 5.72
CA GLU A 11 6.95 -14.24 7.10
C GLU A 11 8.13 -13.36 7.55
N SER A 12 9.09 -13.13 6.66
CA SER A 12 10.23 -12.24 6.90
C SER A 12 9.77 -10.78 7.08
N ALA A 13 8.84 -10.33 6.24
CA ALA A 13 8.22 -9.00 6.33
C ALA A 13 7.54 -8.74 7.68
N GLN A 14 6.86 -9.73 8.25
CA GLN A 14 6.26 -9.62 9.59
C GLN A 14 7.30 -9.44 10.71
N ARG A 15 8.57 -9.77 10.46
CA ARG A 15 9.68 -9.59 11.40
C ARG A 15 10.46 -8.31 11.15
N TYR A 16 10.15 -7.57 10.09
CA TYR A 16 10.78 -6.29 9.79
C TYR A 16 10.64 -5.33 10.98
N ARG A 17 11.70 -4.57 11.23
CA ARG A 17 11.75 -3.59 12.33
C ARG A 17 11.91 -2.20 11.73
N ALA A 18 10.82 -1.44 11.74
CA ALA A 18 10.81 -0.05 11.30
C ALA A 18 11.72 0.83 12.17
N SER A 19 12.27 1.88 11.57
CA SER A 19 13.30 2.75 12.13
C SER A 19 13.22 4.18 11.58
N ALA A 20 14.04 5.08 12.12
CA ALA A 20 13.95 6.53 11.92
C ALA A 20 14.06 7.05 10.47
N GLY A 21 14.48 6.23 9.51
CA GLY A 21 14.55 6.61 8.09
C GLY A 21 13.61 5.83 7.20
N ASP A 22 12.65 5.10 7.76
CA ASP A 22 11.65 4.39 6.99
C ASP A 22 10.42 5.27 6.76
N VAL A 23 9.94 5.27 5.51
CA VAL A 23 8.72 5.97 5.09
C VAL A 23 7.78 4.94 4.49
N PHE A 24 6.70 4.65 5.20
CA PHE A 24 5.69 3.70 4.78
C PHE A 24 4.56 4.39 4.02
N VAL A 25 4.19 3.83 2.88
CA VAL A 25 2.90 4.10 2.23
C VAL A 25 2.02 2.86 2.41
N ALA A 26 1.03 3.03 3.28
CA ALA A 26 0.05 2.02 3.64
C ALA A 26 -1.32 2.36 3.02
N SER A 27 -2.07 1.33 2.62
CA SER A 27 -3.44 1.48 2.13
C SER A 27 -4.04 0.10 1.93
N TYR A 28 -5.36 -0.04 1.98
CA TYR A 28 -5.99 -1.20 1.35
C TYR A 28 -5.70 -1.18 -0.17
N PRO A 29 -5.58 -2.34 -0.86
CA PRO A 29 -5.36 -2.34 -2.30
C PRO A 29 -6.32 -1.40 -3.04
N LYS A 30 -5.82 -0.73 -4.07
CA LYS A 30 -6.62 0.13 -4.98
C LYS A 30 -7.16 1.42 -4.38
N CYS A 31 -6.62 1.83 -3.23
CA CYS A 31 -6.93 3.13 -2.62
C CYS A 31 -5.98 4.28 -3.03
N GLY A 32 -5.18 4.13 -4.10
CA GLY A 32 -4.29 5.20 -4.59
C GLY A 32 -2.81 5.06 -4.21
N THR A 33 -2.40 3.86 -3.78
CA THR A 33 -1.04 3.53 -3.33
C THR A 33 0.04 3.97 -4.32
N THR A 34 -0.07 3.59 -5.59
CA THR A 34 0.94 3.91 -6.62
C THR A 34 1.09 5.42 -6.80
N TRP A 35 -0.02 6.17 -6.75
CA TRP A 35 0.04 7.62 -6.87
C TRP A 35 0.77 8.24 -5.67
N MET A 36 0.44 7.80 -4.45
CA MET A 36 1.12 8.24 -3.24
C MET A 36 2.61 7.85 -3.23
N GLN A 37 2.96 6.65 -3.68
CA GLN A 37 4.35 6.21 -3.81
C GLN A 37 5.15 7.14 -4.73
N TYR A 38 4.60 7.52 -5.88
CA TYR A 38 5.27 8.45 -6.80
C TYR A 38 5.42 9.86 -6.21
N ILE A 39 4.40 10.36 -5.51
CA ILE A 39 4.48 11.64 -4.81
C ILE A 39 5.62 11.63 -3.80
N VAL A 40 5.63 10.63 -2.90
CA VAL A 40 6.67 10.49 -1.86
C VAL A 40 8.05 10.32 -2.51
N TYR A 41 8.16 9.49 -3.55
CA TYR A 41 9.41 9.32 -4.27
C TYR A 41 9.94 10.65 -4.83
N LEU A 42 9.08 11.45 -5.47
CA LEU A 42 9.49 12.75 -6.02
C LEU A 42 9.92 13.73 -4.92
N LEU A 43 9.23 13.74 -3.77
CA LEU A 43 9.60 14.59 -2.63
C LEU A 43 10.99 14.23 -2.10
N GLU A 44 11.27 12.93 -1.90
CA GLU A 44 12.54 12.46 -1.36
C GLU A 44 13.71 12.56 -2.38
N ASN A 45 13.40 12.69 -3.69
CA ASN A 45 14.40 12.77 -4.77
C ASN A 45 14.55 14.18 -5.38
N GLY A 46 13.98 15.21 -4.75
CA GLY A 46 14.09 16.61 -5.19
C GLY A 46 13.39 16.88 -6.52
N GLY A 47 12.23 16.23 -6.74
CA GLY A 47 11.42 16.36 -7.95
C GLY A 47 11.95 15.59 -9.17
N ARG A 48 13.03 14.82 -9.01
CA ARG A 48 13.59 14.00 -10.10
C ARG A 48 12.77 12.74 -10.29
N PRO A 49 12.21 12.48 -11.50
CA PRO A 49 11.45 11.27 -11.77
C PRO A 49 12.37 10.04 -11.79
N LEU A 50 11.75 8.86 -11.78
CA LEU A 50 12.46 7.60 -12.02
C LEU A 50 13.18 7.64 -13.37
N ALA A 51 14.35 7.01 -13.43
CA ALA A 51 15.04 6.81 -14.69
C ALA A 51 14.19 5.90 -15.60
N PRO A 52 14.25 6.04 -16.95
CA PRO A 52 13.41 5.27 -17.86
C PRO A 52 13.50 3.73 -17.72
N ALA A 53 14.64 3.21 -17.27
CA ALA A 53 14.87 1.78 -17.07
C ALA A 53 14.51 1.28 -15.66
N GLN A 54 14.17 2.17 -14.74
CA GLN A 54 13.94 1.84 -13.34
C GLN A 54 12.44 1.67 -13.06
N ARG A 55 12.09 0.67 -12.26
CA ARG A 55 10.70 0.43 -11.84
C ARG A 55 10.48 1.05 -10.46
N LEU A 56 9.23 1.44 -10.19
CA LEU A 56 8.86 1.93 -8.86
C LEU A 56 9.09 0.88 -7.76
N ASP A 57 8.81 -0.40 -8.07
CA ASP A 57 8.99 -1.50 -7.12
C ASP A 57 10.47 -1.71 -6.73
N ASP A 58 11.44 -1.27 -7.56
CA ASP A 58 12.87 -1.38 -7.27
C ASP A 58 13.31 -0.43 -6.14
N VAL A 59 12.62 0.70 -5.98
CA VAL A 59 12.95 1.76 -5.01
C VAL A 59 11.91 1.93 -3.91
N PHE A 60 10.71 1.41 -4.13
CA PHE A 60 9.58 1.51 -3.23
C PHE A 60 8.86 0.15 -3.13
N PRO A 61 9.59 -0.91 -2.73
CA PRO A 61 9.10 -2.28 -2.80
C PRO A 61 7.93 -2.53 -1.86
N HIS A 62 7.15 -3.54 -2.21
CA HIS A 62 6.06 -4.07 -1.40
C HIS A 62 6.61 -5.01 -0.33
N LEU A 63 6.63 -4.56 0.93
CA LEU A 63 7.31 -5.24 2.03
C LEU A 63 6.92 -6.72 2.14
N GLU A 64 5.63 -7.02 2.18
CA GLU A 64 5.12 -8.39 2.30
C GLU A 64 5.34 -9.29 1.08
N GLU A 65 5.76 -8.72 -0.05
CA GLU A 65 6.15 -9.46 -1.26
C GLU A 65 7.66 -9.76 -1.28
N VAL A 66 8.49 -8.78 -0.90
CA VAL A 66 9.96 -8.87 -1.02
C VAL A 66 10.67 -9.30 0.28
N GLY A 67 10.02 -9.16 1.43
CA GLY A 67 10.59 -9.48 2.75
C GLY A 67 11.56 -8.44 3.32
N ASP A 68 12.06 -8.72 4.54
CA ASP A 68 12.88 -7.78 5.33
C ASP A 68 14.23 -7.45 4.67
N ALA A 69 14.91 -8.46 4.13
CA ALA A 69 16.26 -8.30 3.58
C ALA A 69 16.31 -7.33 2.39
N ALA A 70 15.33 -7.42 1.48
CA ALA A 70 15.24 -6.55 0.32
C ALA A 70 15.01 -5.09 0.73
N VAL A 71 14.10 -4.84 1.69
CA VAL A 71 13.86 -3.48 2.20
C VAL A 71 15.09 -2.94 2.91
N ARG A 72 15.78 -3.74 3.74
CA ARG A 72 17.00 -3.30 4.45
C ARG A 72 18.15 -2.92 3.52
N ALA A 73 18.21 -3.50 2.32
CA ALA A 73 19.24 -3.21 1.33
C ALA A 73 19.07 -1.84 0.64
N LEU A 74 17.91 -1.19 0.79
CA LEU A 74 17.66 0.14 0.24
C LEU A 74 18.46 1.22 0.99
N PRO A 75 18.90 2.29 0.29
CA PRO A 75 19.46 3.47 0.94
C PRO A 75 18.39 4.19 1.78
N LEU A 76 18.83 5.02 2.73
CA LEU A 76 17.93 5.89 3.48
C LEU A 76 17.61 7.18 2.68
N PRO A 77 16.38 7.71 2.75
CA PRO A 77 15.22 7.10 3.40
C PRO A 77 14.71 5.86 2.65
N ARG A 78 14.33 4.81 3.39
CA ARG A 78 13.78 3.59 2.78
C ARG A 78 12.29 3.76 2.57
N LEU A 79 11.89 3.68 1.31
CA LEU A 79 10.48 3.82 0.92
C LEU A 79 9.84 2.44 0.90
N VAL A 80 8.76 2.26 1.66
CA VAL A 80 8.16 0.94 1.90
C VAL A 80 6.67 0.92 1.63
N LYS A 81 6.23 0.15 0.63
CA LYS A 81 4.81 -0.06 0.35
C LYS A 81 4.28 -1.20 1.22
N THR A 82 3.07 -1.05 1.75
CA THR A 82 2.35 -2.17 2.39
C THR A 82 0.83 -2.05 2.23
N HIS A 83 0.16 -3.20 2.20
CA HIS A 83 -1.29 -3.33 2.23
C HIS A 83 -1.79 -3.99 3.52
N LEU A 84 -0.90 -4.22 4.49
CA LEU A 84 -1.24 -4.83 5.75
C LEU A 84 -2.13 -3.91 6.62
N PRO A 85 -3.04 -4.48 7.43
CA PRO A 85 -3.70 -3.74 8.49
C PRO A 85 -2.67 -3.28 9.52
N PHE A 86 -2.97 -2.20 10.26
CA PHE A 86 -2.05 -1.60 11.21
C PHE A 86 -1.47 -2.60 12.21
N SER A 87 -2.31 -3.53 12.71
CA SER A 87 -1.92 -4.58 13.66
C SER A 87 -0.83 -5.53 13.14
N ARG A 88 -0.57 -5.54 11.83
CA ARG A 88 0.46 -6.36 11.17
C ARG A 88 1.53 -5.53 10.46
N THR A 89 1.38 -4.21 10.43
CA THR A 89 2.39 -3.30 9.88
C THR A 89 3.51 -3.09 10.91
N PRO A 90 4.79 -3.21 10.53
CA PRO A 90 5.91 -2.87 11.41
C PRO A 90 5.81 -1.44 11.95
N TRP A 91 5.70 -1.30 13.26
CA TRP A 91 5.54 -0.02 13.93
C TRP A 91 6.84 0.50 14.56
N SER A 92 7.08 1.79 14.41
CA SER A 92 8.10 2.55 15.13
C SER A 92 7.67 4.00 15.22
N ALA A 93 7.71 4.59 16.42
CA ALA A 93 7.42 6.01 16.62
C ALA A 93 8.41 6.94 15.90
N GLN A 94 9.52 6.41 15.39
CA GLN A 94 10.55 7.17 14.66
C GLN A 94 10.36 7.09 13.14
N ALA A 95 9.64 6.09 12.63
CA ALA A 95 9.33 5.97 11.21
C ALA A 95 8.15 6.87 10.84
N LYS A 96 7.97 7.15 9.53
CA LYS A 96 6.84 7.92 9.00
C LYS A 96 5.86 7.00 8.29
N TYR A 97 4.56 7.28 8.43
CA TYR A 97 3.51 6.47 7.82
C TYR A 97 2.51 7.38 7.09
N LEU A 98 2.21 7.06 5.84
CA LEU A 98 1.11 7.65 5.09
C LEU A 98 0.09 6.56 4.83
N TYR A 99 -1.12 6.72 5.36
CA TYR A 99 -2.23 5.82 5.08
C TYR A 99 -3.21 6.48 4.12
N VAL A 100 -3.54 5.80 3.02
CA VAL A 100 -4.52 6.29 2.04
C VAL A 100 -5.76 5.42 2.03
N ALA A 101 -6.89 6.01 2.42
CA ALA A 101 -8.23 5.43 2.27
C ALA A 101 -8.89 5.90 0.96
N ARG A 102 -9.95 5.21 0.53
CA ARG A 102 -10.77 5.57 -0.63
C ARG A 102 -12.19 5.13 -0.39
N ASN A 103 -13.18 5.76 -1.03
CA ASN A 103 -14.55 5.24 -1.05
C ASN A 103 -14.56 3.72 -1.39
N PRO A 104 -15.16 2.87 -0.54
CA PRO A 104 -15.11 1.41 -0.72
C PRO A 104 -15.80 0.94 -2.02
N PHE A 105 -16.81 1.65 -2.51
CA PHE A 105 -17.47 1.31 -3.77
C PHE A 105 -16.53 1.51 -4.97
N ASP A 106 -15.83 2.65 -5.01
CA ASP A 106 -14.85 2.93 -6.06
C ASP A 106 -13.61 2.03 -5.94
N CYS A 107 -13.23 1.70 -4.71
CA CYS A 107 -12.18 0.72 -4.42
C CYS A 107 -12.55 -0.66 -4.99
N ALA A 108 -13.76 -1.16 -4.73
CA ALA A 108 -14.23 -2.46 -5.20
C ALA A 108 -14.21 -2.54 -6.74
N VAL A 109 -14.72 -1.51 -7.44
CA VAL A 109 -14.68 -1.46 -8.92
C VAL A 109 -13.25 -1.49 -9.44
N SER A 110 -12.35 -0.70 -8.84
CA SER A 110 -10.94 -0.68 -9.24
C SER A 110 -10.24 -2.02 -8.97
N PHE A 111 -10.63 -2.72 -7.90
CA PHE A 111 -10.08 -4.01 -7.53
C PHE A 111 -10.59 -5.11 -8.47
N TYR A 112 -11.87 -5.11 -8.83
CA TYR A 112 -12.40 -6.01 -9.86
C TYR A 112 -11.60 -5.94 -11.16
N HIS A 113 -11.39 -4.73 -11.70
CA HIS A 113 -10.62 -4.55 -12.93
C HIS A 113 -9.15 -4.94 -12.79
N HIS A 114 -8.55 -4.71 -11.61
CA HIS A 114 -7.20 -5.17 -11.33
C HIS A 114 -7.10 -6.70 -11.30
N THR A 115 -8.04 -7.36 -10.62
CA THR A 115 -8.10 -8.82 -10.50
C THR A 115 -8.28 -9.47 -11.87
N ARG A 116 -9.13 -8.91 -12.74
CA ARG A 116 -9.26 -9.40 -14.13
C ARG A 116 -8.01 -9.17 -14.97
N GLY A 117 -7.39 -8.00 -14.87
CA GLY A 117 -6.25 -7.61 -15.71
C GLY A 117 -4.91 -8.19 -15.26
N PHE A 118 -4.86 -8.88 -14.11
CA PHE A 118 -3.62 -9.39 -13.53
C PHE A 118 -3.62 -10.92 -13.48
N GLU A 119 -3.81 -11.52 -14.66
CA GLU A 119 -3.95 -12.96 -14.90
C GLU A 119 -2.82 -13.82 -14.31
N ARG A 120 -1.61 -13.25 -14.19
CA ARG A 120 -0.46 -13.94 -13.59
C ARG A 120 -0.65 -14.23 -12.10
N HIS A 121 -1.49 -13.46 -11.41
CA HIS A 121 -1.76 -13.59 -9.99
C HIS A 121 -3.17 -14.09 -9.70
N TYR A 122 -4.11 -13.84 -10.61
CA TYR A 122 -5.51 -14.20 -10.45
C TYR A 122 -6.03 -15.03 -11.62
N ASP A 123 -6.56 -16.21 -11.31
CA ASP A 123 -7.33 -17.02 -12.26
C ASP A 123 -8.78 -16.51 -12.33
N PHE A 124 -8.93 -15.23 -12.73
CA PHE A 124 -10.21 -14.52 -12.72
C PHE A 124 -10.41 -13.59 -13.94
N ALA A 125 -9.64 -13.77 -15.01
CA ALA A 125 -9.70 -12.93 -16.21
C ALA A 125 -11.11 -12.76 -16.79
N GLU A 126 -11.90 -13.85 -16.76
CA GLU A 126 -13.27 -13.92 -17.27
C GLU A 126 -14.34 -13.81 -16.16
N GLY A 127 -13.94 -13.44 -14.93
CA GLY A 127 -14.84 -13.33 -13.79
C GLY A 127 -15.85 -12.18 -13.90
N SER A 128 -17.06 -12.39 -13.41
CA SER A 128 -18.12 -11.38 -13.39
C SER A 128 -17.96 -10.40 -12.22
N TRP A 129 -18.54 -9.21 -12.38
CA TRP A 129 -18.62 -8.22 -11.30
C TRP A 129 -19.35 -8.77 -10.07
N ASP A 130 -20.50 -9.42 -10.27
CA ASP A 130 -21.32 -9.90 -9.15
C ASP A 130 -20.58 -10.91 -8.27
N THR A 131 -19.85 -11.85 -8.89
CA THR A 131 -19.00 -12.81 -8.15
C THR A 131 -17.89 -12.08 -7.38
N PHE A 132 -17.20 -11.14 -8.03
CA PHE A 132 -16.15 -10.38 -7.36
C PHE A 132 -16.69 -9.57 -6.19
N PHE A 133 -17.82 -8.89 -6.37
CA PHE A 133 -18.42 -8.02 -5.36
C PHE A 133 -18.85 -8.82 -4.13
N GLU A 134 -19.45 -10.01 -4.31
CA GLU A 134 -19.74 -10.92 -3.20
C GLU A 134 -18.47 -11.34 -2.44
N CYS A 135 -17.41 -11.73 -3.15
CA CYS A 135 -16.13 -12.04 -2.51
C CYS A 135 -15.54 -10.83 -1.76
N PHE A 136 -15.59 -9.64 -2.35
CA PHE A 136 -15.10 -8.40 -1.75
C PHE A 136 -15.84 -8.08 -0.44
N VAL A 137 -17.18 -8.15 -0.44
CA VAL A 137 -18.02 -7.91 0.75
C VAL A 137 -17.76 -8.95 1.85
N ARG A 138 -17.41 -10.18 1.49
CA ARG A 138 -17.07 -11.26 2.44
C ARG A 138 -15.61 -11.22 2.90
N GLY A 139 -14.79 -10.32 2.38
CA GLY A 139 -13.35 -10.30 2.64
C GLY A 139 -12.61 -11.50 2.06
N GLU A 140 -13.18 -12.18 1.05
CA GLU A 140 -12.61 -13.33 0.35
C GLU A 140 -11.72 -12.91 -0.85
N VAL A 141 -11.07 -11.75 -0.72
CA VAL A 141 -10.12 -11.19 -1.68
C VAL A 141 -8.75 -11.00 -1.02
N ASP A 142 -7.73 -10.66 -1.80
CA ASP A 142 -6.42 -10.38 -1.24
C ASP A 142 -6.49 -9.28 -0.18
N PHE A 143 -5.73 -9.47 0.90
CA PHE A 143 -5.69 -8.60 2.09
C PHE A 143 -6.98 -8.55 2.92
N GLY A 144 -7.99 -9.36 2.60
CA GLY A 144 -9.15 -9.59 3.45
C GLY A 144 -10.20 -8.48 3.35
N ASP A 145 -10.96 -8.31 4.42
CA ASP A 145 -12.02 -7.31 4.51
C ASP A 145 -11.46 -5.87 4.47
N TYR A 146 -12.14 -5.02 3.70
CA TYR A 146 -11.76 -3.61 3.53
C TYR A 146 -11.87 -2.84 4.86
N PHE A 147 -12.94 -3.05 5.62
CA PHE A 147 -13.20 -2.31 6.85
C PHE A 147 -12.27 -2.75 7.97
N ASP A 148 -11.91 -4.03 8.06
CA ASP A 148 -10.88 -4.50 8.99
C ASP A 148 -9.55 -3.76 8.78
N ASN A 149 -9.16 -3.54 7.51
CA ASN A 149 -7.96 -2.76 7.19
C ASN A 149 -8.14 -1.29 7.58
N LEU A 150 -9.20 -0.63 7.12
CA LEU A 150 -9.48 0.78 7.37
C LEU A 150 -9.59 1.09 8.87
N LEU A 151 -10.37 0.30 9.60
CA LEU A 151 -10.64 0.49 11.02
C LEU A 151 -9.42 0.17 11.88
N SER A 152 -8.48 -0.66 11.41
CA SER A 152 -7.20 -0.85 12.10
C SER A 152 -6.33 0.41 12.07
N TRP A 153 -6.37 1.16 10.98
CA TRP A 153 -5.57 2.38 10.77
C TRP A 153 -6.25 3.66 11.27
N TRP A 154 -7.59 3.69 11.27
CA TRP A 154 -8.36 4.89 11.63
C TRP A 154 -8.03 5.48 13.02
N PRO A 155 -7.85 4.69 14.10
CA PRO A 155 -7.45 5.23 15.40
C PRO A 155 -6.07 5.88 15.38
N GLN A 156 -5.18 5.44 14.49
CA GLN A 156 -3.78 5.88 14.44
C GLN A 156 -3.62 7.24 13.74
N ARG A 157 -4.67 7.78 13.13
CA ARG A 157 -4.63 9.09 12.45
C ARG A 157 -4.25 10.27 13.37
N SER A 158 -4.33 10.08 14.69
CA SER A 158 -3.91 11.06 15.68
C SER A 158 -2.45 10.92 16.10
N GLU A 159 -1.76 9.87 15.70
CA GLU A 159 -0.34 9.70 15.97
C GLU A 159 0.47 10.74 15.18
N PRO A 160 1.51 11.35 15.80
CA PRO A 160 2.24 12.46 15.18
C PRO A 160 3.04 12.06 13.94
N ASN A 161 3.33 10.77 13.78
CA ASN A 161 4.07 10.21 12.66
C ASN A 161 3.18 9.49 11.63
N VAL A 162 1.84 9.61 11.75
CA VAL A 162 0.87 9.04 10.81
C VAL A 162 0.12 10.15 10.09
N ARG A 163 0.20 10.15 8.77
CA ARG A 163 -0.62 10.99 7.90
C ARG A 163 -1.73 10.16 7.30
N PHE A 164 -2.96 10.45 7.72
CA PHE A 164 -4.15 9.81 7.16
C PHE A 164 -4.73 10.66 6.03
N LEU A 165 -4.89 10.08 4.85
CA LEU A 165 -5.35 10.73 3.63
C LEU A 165 -6.51 9.94 3.01
N THR A 166 -7.23 10.61 2.11
CA THR A 166 -8.23 9.98 1.26
C THR A 166 -7.89 10.25 -0.19
N TYR A 167 -8.11 9.26 -1.06
CA TYR A 167 -7.92 9.36 -2.50
C TYR A 167 -8.66 10.55 -3.09
N GLU A 168 -9.88 10.80 -2.62
CA GLU A 168 -10.75 11.88 -3.07
C GLU A 168 -10.14 13.25 -2.76
N ARG A 169 -9.59 13.44 -1.55
CA ARG A 169 -8.89 14.70 -1.20
C ARG A 169 -7.58 14.87 -1.97
N MET A 170 -6.87 13.78 -2.26
CA MET A 170 -5.69 13.83 -3.13
C MET A 170 -6.07 14.29 -4.54
N LEU A 171 -7.24 13.88 -5.05
CA LEU A 171 -7.77 14.29 -6.35
C LEU A 171 -8.21 15.75 -6.37
N GLU A 172 -8.96 16.19 -5.36
CA GLU A 172 -9.48 17.55 -5.28
C GLU A 172 -8.38 18.60 -5.06
N ALA A 173 -7.41 18.31 -4.19
CA ALA A 173 -6.37 19.26 -3.83
C ALA A 173 -4.99 18.59 -3.68
N PRO A 174 -4.35 18.19 -4.80
CA PRO A 174 -3.09 17.43 -4.77
C PRO A 174 -1.98 18.13 -3.97
N ALA A 175 -1.84 19.45 -4.12
CA ALA A 175 -0.82 20.23 -3.40
C ALA A 175 -1.08 20.27 -1.89
N ALA A 176 -2.34 20.45 -1.47
CA ALA A 176 -2.69 20.50 -0.05
C ALA A 176 -2.54 19.12 0.63
N ALA A 177 -2.72 18.03 -0.12
CA ALA A 177 -2.53 16.67 0.39
C ALA A 177 -1.06 16.37 0.76
N VAL A 178 -0.10 17.11 0.20
CA VAL A 178 1.34 16.84 0.36
C VAL A 178 2.10 17.89 1.19
N GLN A 179 1.46 19.00 1.57
CA GLN A 179 2.12 20.18 2.17
C GLN A 179 1.94 20.33 3.68
N ALA A 180 1.45 19.33 4.41
CA ALA A 180 0.98 19.53 5.79
C ALA A 180 1.43 18.46 6.79
#